data_AF-A0A935B9R1-F1
#
_entry.id   AF-A0A935B9R1-F1
#
_cell.length_a   1.000
_cell.length_b   1.000
_cell.length_c   1.000
_cell.angle_alpha   90.00
_cell.angle_beta   90.00
_cell.angle_gamma   90.00
#
_symmetry.space_group_name_H-M   'P 1'
#
loop_
_entity.id
_entity.type
_entity.pdbx_description
1 polymer ?
#
loop_
_entity_poly.entity_id
_entity_poly.type
_entity_poly.pdbx_seq_one_letter_code
_entity_poly.pdbx_strand_id
1 'polypeptide(L)'
;MKTNVLALAIAGTLSLAACSPPSPDPQSTAAPTPAASPGLRHPTSLNAIMVGAVDHASDPLFEVGNAVMGSGKLPASDDDWLNVQYHAYQMVALGTAIQVPGTGPKDVEWTSAPTWKTWSEQISGIGMEMLQLVEKKDTAGFVGAGDRLVAACEGCHREFKPEIPTMNILHRPTAATAPKP
;
A
#
# COMPACT_ATOMS: atom_id res chain seq x y z
N MET A 1 -63.91 -67.89 2.82
CA MET A 1 -63.18 -68.88 2.00
C MET A 1 -61.76 -68.94 2.56
N LYS A 2 -61.43 -69.95 3.41
CA LYS A 2 -60.64 -71.17 3.10
C LYS A 2 -59.27 -70.88 2.44
N THR A 3 -58.08 -71.33 2.83
CA THR A 3 -57.43 -71.94 4.02
C THR A 3 -55.93 -72.05 3.63
N ASN A 4 -55.02 -71.85 4.60
CA ASN A 4 -53.60 -72.27 4.74
C ASN A 4 -52.88 -73.05 3.63
N VAL A 5 -51.55 -72.82 3.45
CA VAL A 5 -50.47 -73.85 3.59
C VAL A 5 -49.11 -73.17 3.86
N LEU A 6 -48.38 -73.79 4.78
CA LEU A 6 -47.02 -73.57 5.30
C LEU A 6 -45.95 -74.26 4.41
N ALA A 7 -44.76 -73.69 4.22
CA ALA A 7 -43.54 -74.50 4.03
C ALA A 7 -42.24 -73.69 4.23
N LEU A 8 -41.40 -74.22 5.11
CA LEU A 8 -40.05 -73.81 5.51
C LEU A 8 -39.01 -74.44 4.55
N ALA A 9 -37.95 -73.73 4.19
CA ALA A 9 -36.73 -74.36 3.71
C ALA A 9 -35.48 -73.54 4.11
N ILE A 10 -34.66 -74.17 4.94
CA ILE A 10 -33.36 -73.72 5.44
C ILE A 10 -32.28 -74.23 4.47
N ALA A 11 -31.41 -73.34 4.00
CA ALA A 11 -30.05 -73.63 3.54
C ALA A 11 -29.30 -72.28 3.60
N GLY A 12 -28.28 -72.06 4.42
CA GLY A 12 -27.17 -72.95 4.73
C GLY A 12 -26.02 -72.67 3.77
N THR A 13 -25.45 -71.45 3.77
CA THR A 13 -24.22 -71.14 3.02
C THR A 13 -23.12 -70.68 3.96
N LEU A 14 -22.09 -71.53 3.99
CA LEU A 14 -20.82 -71.44 4.68
C LEU A 14 -20.12 -70.08 4.50
N SER A 15 -19.68 -69.51 5.62
CA SER A 15 -18.65 -68.48 5.69
C SER A 15 -17.30 -69.06 5.21
N LEU A 16 -16.84 -68.63 4.04
CA LEU A 16 -15.44 -68.72 3.66
C LEU A 16 -14.76 -67.41 4.08
N ALA A 17 -14.05 -67.45 5.21
CA ALA A 17 -13.12 -66.41 5.61
C ALA A 17 -11.93 -66.42 4.64
N ALA A 18 -11.96 -65.55 3.63
CA ALA A 18 -10.82 -65.26 2.78
C ALA A 18 -10.05 -64.07 3.37
N CYS A 19 -8.90 -64.35 3.99
CA CYS A 19 -7.94 -63.33 4.38
C CYS A 19 -7.32 -62.72 3.11
N SER A 20 -7.75 -61.51 2.76
CA SER A 20 -7.03 -60.68 1.78
C SER A 20 -5.96 -59.87 2.51
N PRO A 21 -4.72 -59.76 1.99
CA PRO A 21 -3.77 -58.79 2.51
C PRO A 21 -4.33 -57.36 2.32
N PRO A 22 -4.06 -56.43 3.24
CA PRO A 22 -4.52 -55.05 3.10
C PRO A 22 -3.97 -54.47 1.80
N SER A 23 -4.86 -53.88 1.00
CA SER A 23 -4.47 -53.12 -0.20
C SER A 23 -3.45 -52.05 0.22
N PRO A 24 -2.34 -51.89 -0.51
CA PRO A 24 -1.46 -50.76 -0.29
C PRO A 24 -2.29 -49.49 -0.48
N ASP A 25 -2.26 -48.61 0.52
CA ASP A 25 -2.95 -47.33 0.49
C ASP A 25 -2.64 -46.63 -0.84
N PRO A 26 -3.64 -46.05 -1.54
CA PRO A 26 -3.34 -45.19 -2.66
C PRO A 26 -2.47 -44.06 -2.11
N GLN A 27 -1.18 -44.09 -2.44
CA GLN A 27 -0.26 -43.00 -2.19
C GLN A 27 -0.86 -41.78 -2.86
N SER A 28 -1.52 -40.97 -2.05
CA SER A 28 -1.93 -39.62 -2.40
C SER A 28 -0.65 -38.88 -2.75
N THR A 29 -0.34 -38.86 -4.04
CA THR A 29 0.61 -37.92 -4.62
C THR A 29 -0.01 -36.55 -4.42
N ALA A 30 0.29 -35.96 -3.26
CA ALA A 30 -0.07 -34.57 -2.99
C ALA A 30 0.49 -33.74 -4.14
N ALA A 31 -0.41 -33.10 -4.88
CA ALA A 31 -0.01 -32.11 -5.86
C ALA A 31 0.92 -31.10 -5.16
N PRO A 32 2.04 -30.70 -5.78
CA PRO A 32 2.93 -29.72 -5.18
C PRO A 32 2.10 -28.47 -4.87
N THR A 33 2.09 -28.07 -3.61
CA THR A 33 1.48 -26.81 -3.16
C THR A 33 2.03 -25.70 -4.04
N PRO A 34 1.17 -24.88 -4.70
CA PRO A 34 1.65 -23.74 -5.47
C PRO A 34 2.56 -22.90 -4.58
N ALA A 35 3.79 -22.65 -5.05
CA ALA A 35 4.68 -21.71 -4.37
C ALA A 35 3.93 -20.39 -4.23
N ALA A 36 3.89 -19.85 -3.01
CA ALA A 36 3.27 -18.56 -2.75
C ALA A 36 3.86 -17.54 -3.73
N SER A 37 2.99 -16.85 -4.48
CA SER A 37 3.44 -15.77 -5.34
C SER A 37 4.19 -14.75 -4.48
N PRO A 38 5.36 -14.26 -4.93
CA PRO A 38 6.04 -13.18 -4.20
C PRO A 38 5.04 -12.04 -3.96
N GLY A 39 4.94 -11.59 -2.72
CA GLY A 39 4.09 -10.45 -2.40
C GLY A 39 4.44 -9.24 -3.27
N LEU A 40 3.46 -8.39 -3.55
CA LEU A 40 3.68 -7.15 -4.32
C LEU A 40 4.81 -6.33 -3.68
N ARG A 41 5.75 -5.87 -4.49
CA ARG A 41 6.88 -5.02 -4.06
C ARG A 41 7.19 -3.95 -5.08
N HIS A 42 7.66 -2.80 -4.59
CA HIS A 42 8.30 -1.82 -5.47
C HIS A 42 9.68 -2.31 -5.90
N PRO A 43 10.10 -2.04 -7.16
CA PRO A 43 11.45 -2.32 -7.63
C PRO A 43 12.50 -1.33 -7.07
N THR A 44 12.07 -0.31 -6.34
CA THR A 44 12.91 0.70 -5.68
C THR A 44 12.68 0.70 -4.17
N SER A 45 13.51 1.42 -3.42
CA SER A 45 13.35 1.56 -1.97
C SER A 45 12.23 2.56 -1.62
N LEU A 46 11.60 2.39 -0.46
CA LEU A 46 10.66 3.38 0.06
C LEU A 46 11.32 4.74 0.29
N ASN A 47 12.61 4.78 0.65
CA ASN A 47 13.35 6.04 0.72
C ASN A 47 13.39 6.78 -0.64
N ALA A 48 13.57 6.06 -1.73
CA ALA A 48 13.56 6.65 -3.07
C ALA A 48 12.16 7.14 -3.47
N ILE A 49 11.11 6.43 -3.07
CA ILE A 49 9.72 6.88 -3.28
C ILE A 49 9.42 8.12 -2.43
N MET A 50 9.85 8.14 -1.17
CA MET A 50 9.64 9.28 -0.29
C MET A 50 10.33 10.54 -0.86
N VAL A 51 11.62 10.47 -1.18
CA VAL A 51 12.37 11.66 -1.65
C VAL A 51 12.03 12.02 -3.10
N GLY A 52 11.92 11.02 -3.98
CA GLY A 52 11.75 11.26 -5.41
C GLY A 52 10.31 11.52 -5.84
N ALA A 53 9.33 11.11 -5.04
CA ALA A 53 7.91 11.22 -5.41
C ALA A 53 7.07 11.92 -4.34
N VAL A 54 7.09 11.49 -3.07
CA VAL A 54 6.24 12.09 -2.02
C VAL A 54 6.64 13.53 -1.74
N ASP A 55 7.94 13.77 -1.56
CA ASP A 55 8.51 15.09 -1.30
C ASP A 55 8.25 16.04 -2.48
N HIS A 56 8.50 15.60 -3.71
CA HIS A 56 8.16 16.33 -4.93
C HIS A 56 6.65 16.62 -5.05
N ALA A 57 5.79 15.64 -4.73
CA ALA A 57 4.35 15.83 -4.76
C ALA A 57 3.90 16.90 -3.75
N SER A 58 4.63 17.05 -2.63
CA SER A 58 4.27 17.99 -1.56
C SER A 58 4.60 19.45 -1.88
N ASP A 59 5.64 19.71 -2.68
CA ASP A 59 6.16 21.07 -2.93
C ASP A 59 5.06 22.08 -3.36
N PRO A 60 4.30 21.86 -4.46
CA PRO A 60 3.25 22.79 -4.87
C PRO A 60 2.08 22.88 -3.89
N LEU A 61 1.82 21.84 -3.09
CA LEU A 61 0.75 21.84 -2.10
C LEU A 61 1.10 22.79 -0.94
N PHE A 62 2.35 22.76 -0.48
CA PHE A 62 2.83 23.66 0.56
C PHE A 62 2.96 25.11 0.07
N GLU A 63 3.36 25.33 -1.19
CA GLU A 63 3.45 26.68 -1.77
C GLU A 63 2.14 27.47 -1.65
N VAL A 64 0.97 26.83 -1.89
CA VAL A 64 -0.33 27.51 -1.78
C VAL A 64 -0.60 27.98 -0.35
N GLY A 65 -0.44 27.10 0.63
CA GLY A 65 -0.68 27.42 2.05
C GLY A 65 0.32 28.44 2.58
N ASN A 66 1.60 28.25 2.25
CA ASN A 66 2.66 29.20 2.61
C ASN A 66 2.34 30.60 2.06
N ALA A 67 1.82 30.70 0.83
CA ALA A 67 1.62 32.00 0.20
C ALA A 67 0.61 32.87 0.96
N VAL A 68 -0.37 32.23 1.62
CA VAL A 68 -1.31 32.90 2.54
C VAL A 68 -0.60 33.41 3.80
N MET A 69 0.44 32.73 4.25
CA MET A 69 1.30 33.13 5.38
C MET A 69 2.42 34.12 4.99
N GLY A 70 2.48 34.52 3.72
CA GLY A 70 3.45 35.51 3.22
C GLY A 70 4.76 34.92 2.70
N SER A 71 4.87 33.60 2.52
CA SER A 71 6.03 32.94 1.92
C SER A 71 5.57 32.01 0.78
N GLY A 72 6.27 31.91 -0.36
CA GLY A 72 5.81 31.02 -1.45
C GLY A 72 4.82 31.68 -2.44
N LYS A 73 4.09 30.85 -3.21
CA LYS A 73 3.35 31.31 -4.41
C LYS A 73 1.90 30.81 -4.49
N LEU A 74 0.97 31.74 -4.68
CA LEU A 74 -0.40 31.42 -5.06
C LEU A 74 -0.50 31.04 -6.54
N PRO A 75 -1.35 30.06 -6.91
CA PRO A 75 -1.72 29.81 -8.31
C PRO A 75 -2.35 31.06 -8.93
N ALA A 76 -1.84 31.50 -10.09
CA ALA A 76 -2.29 32.73 -10.75
C ALA A 76 -3.24 32.45 -11.93
N SER A 77 -3.29 31.20 -12.40
CA SER A 77 -4.07 30.76 -13.55
C SER A 77 -4.76 29.41 -13.30
N ASP A 78 -5.68 29.04 -14.18
CA ASP A 78 -6.31 27.71 -14.15
C ASP A 78 -5.28 26.59 -14.37
N ASP A 79 -4.26 26.82 -15.19
CA ASP A 79 -3.17 25.87 -15.41
C ASP A 79 -2.31 25.67 -14.15
N ASP A 80 -2.08 26.73 -13.37
CA ASP A 80 -1.40 26.61 -12.08
C ASP A 80 -2.23 25.79 -11.08
N TRP A 81 -3.55 26.02 -11.04
CA TRP A 81 -4.46 25.22 -10.21
C TRP A 81 -4.50 23.76 -10.65
N LEU A 82 -4.47 23.49 -11.95
CA LEU A 82 -4.40 22.15 -12.51
C LEU A 82 -3.09 21.45 -12.10
N ASN A 83 -1.98 22.18 -12.06
CA ASN A 83 -0.72 21.64 -11.56
C ASN A 83 -0.82 21.25 -10.06
N VAL A 84 -1.42 22.10 -9.22
CA VAL A 84 -1.69 21.76 -7.80
C VAL A 84 -2.59 20.52 -7.71
N GLN A 85 -3.60 20.41 -8.58
CA GLN A 85 -4.48 19.23 -8.64
C GLN A 85 -3.70 17.95 -8.92
N TYR A 86 -2.80 17.96 -9.91
CA TYR A 86 -1.98 16.80 -10.25
C TYR A 86 -1.08 16.36 -9.10
N HIS A 87 -0.51 17.31 -8.37
CA HIS A 87 0.29 17.03 -7.17
C HIS A 87 -0.56 16.46 -6.03
N ALA A 88 -1.80 16.93 -5.86
CA ALA A 88 -2.73 16.36 -4.90
C ALA A 88 -3.10 14.91 -5.26
N TYR A 89 -3.36 14.60 -6.54
CA TYR A 89 -3.56 13.22 -7.00
C TYR A 89 -2.34 12.33 -6.75
N GLN A 90 -1.14 12.85 -6.99
CA GLN A 90 0.10 12.14 -6.66
C GLN A 90 0.15 11.82 -5.17
N MET A 91 -0.15 12.79 -4.29
CA MET A 91 -0.15 12.56 -2.84
C MET A 91 -1.16 11.47 -2.42
N VAL A 92 -2.37 11.49 -3.01
CA VAL A 92 -3.39 10.45 -2.80
C VAL A 92 -2.84 9.07 -3.15
N ALA A 93 -2.29 8.92 -4.35
CA ALA A 93 -1.78 7.63 -4.85
C ALA A 93 -0.54 7.18 -4.07
N LEU A 94 0.37 8.10 -3.76
CA LEU A 94 1.64 7.80 -3.11
C LEU A 94 1.47 7.38 -1.65
N GLY A 95 0.51 7.97 -0.91
CA GLY A 95 0.17 7.47 0.42
C GLY A 95 -0.32 6.02 0.41
N THR A 96 -0.98 5.56 -0.65
CA THR A 96 -1.27 4.13 -0.82
C THR A 96 -0.03 3.35 -1.25
N ALA A 97 0.75 3.89 -2.18
CA ALA A 97 1.93 3.22 -2.72
C ALA A 97 2.96 2.88 -1.63
N ILE A 98 3.20 3.78 -0.67
CA ILE A 98 4.19 3.54 0.39
C ILE A 98 3.80 2.44 1.39
N GLN A 99 2.57 1.90 1.31
CA GLN A 99 2.16 0.72 2.08
C GLN A 99 2.70 -0.60 1.50
N VAL A 100 3.21 -0.57 0.26
CA VAL A 100 3.84 -1.71 -0.41
C VAL A 100 5.35 -1.66 -0.15
N PRO A 101 5.99 -2.73 0.35
CA PRO A 101 7.42 -2.69 0.62
C PRO A 101 8.25 -2.56 -0.66
N GLY A 102 9.30 -1.73 -0.58
CA GLY A 102 10.33 -1.61 -1.61
C GLY A 102 11.55 -2.48 -1.32
N THR A 103 12.68 -2.14 -1.94
CA THR A 103 13.97 -2.84 -1.85
C THR A 103 14.88 -2.36 -0.72
N GLY A 104 14.46 -1.36 0.05
CA GLY A 104 15.23 -0.82 1.17
C GLY A 104 15.33 -1.79 2.35
N PRO A 105 16.37 -1.64 3.20
CA PRO A 105 16.67 -2.58 4.29
C PRO A 105 15.58 -2.62 5.36
N LYS A 106 14.78 -1.57 5.49
CA LYS A 106 13.72 -1.42 6.49
C LYS A 106 12.31 -1.46 5.90
N ASP A 107 12.18 -1.54 4.58
CA ASP A 107 10.88 -1.36 3.93
C ASP A 107 9.85 -2.42 4.33
N VAL A 108 10.28 -3.68 4.48
CA VAL A 108 9.41 -4.78 4.94
C VAL A 108 9.03 -4.60 6.41
N GLU A 109 9.97 -4.17 7.25
CA GLU A 109 9.74 -3.92 8.67
C GLU A 109 8.73 -2.78 8.85
N TRP A 110 8.96 -1.63 8.21
CA TRP A 110 8.09 -0.47 8.26
C TRP A 110 6.68 -0.79 7.77
N THR A 111 6.53 -1.39 6.59
CA THR A 111 5.21 -1.70 6.01
C THR A 111 4.43 -2.77 6.77
N SER A 112 5.10 -3.56 7.63
CA SER A 112 4.43 -4.50 8.52
C SER A 112 3.81 -3.84 9.76
N ALA A 113 4.19 -2.61 10.09
CA ALA A 113 3.69 -1.89 11.25
C ALA A 113 2.29 -1.29 10.99
N PRO A 114 1.29 -1.53 11.85
CA PRO A 114 -0.04 -0.92 11.69
C PRO A 114 -0.01 0.62 11.67
N THR A 115 0.89 1.22 12.45
CA THR A 115 1.06 2.68 12.52
C THR A 115 1.62 3.26 11.22
N TRP A 116 2.49 2.55 10.50
CA TRP A 116 2.93 2.95 9.16
C TRP A 116 1.75 3.09 8.20
N LYS A 117 0.86 2.09 8.19
CA LYS A 117 -0.36 2.11 7.39
C LYS A 117 -1.26 3.29 7.78
N THR A 118 -1.46 3.53 9.07
CA THR A 118 -2.24 4.67 9.57
C THR A 118 -1.69 6.01 9.06
N TRP A 119 -0.38 6.24 9.16
CA TRP A 119 0.23 7.46 8.64
C TRP A 119 0.09 7.59 7.13
N SER A 120 0.29 6.48 6.42
CA SER A 120 0.17 6.41 4.96
C SER A 120 -1.25 6.74 4.48
N GLU A 121 -2.26 6.25 5.18
CA GLU A 121 -3.68 6.56 4.93
C GLU A 121 -4.02 8.02 5.23
N GLN A 122 -3.44 8.60 6.29
CA GLN A 122 -3.61 10.03 6.58
C GLN A 122 -3.08 10.91 5.45
N ILE A 123 -1.89 10.58 4.91
CA ILE A 123 -1.32 11.29 3.76
C ILE A 123 -2.27 11.23 2.55
N SER A 124 -2.77 10.04 2.22
CA SER A 124 -3.75 9.89 1.13
C SER A 124 -5.04 10.68 1.40
N GLY A 125 -5.54 10.65 2.63
CA GLY A 125 -6.75 11.36 3.04
C GLY A 125 -6.61 12.88 2.95
N ILE A 126 -5.46 13.43 3.35
CA ILE A 126 -5.16 14.85 3.23
C ILE A 126 -5.02 15.26 1.76
N GLY A 127 -4.41 14.42 0.92
CA GLY A 127 -4.40 14.63 -0.53
C GLY A 127 -5.81 14.73 -1.13
N MET A 128 -6.74 13.86 -0.68
CA MET A 128 -8.15 13.92 -1.09
C MET A 128 -8.85 15.20 -0.61
N GLU A 129 -8.55 15.65 0.60
CA GLU A 129 -9.03 16.95 1.09
C GLU A 129 -8.51 18.10 0.22
N MET A 130 -7.21 18.12 -0.08
CA MET A 130 -6.60 19.15 -0.92
C MET A 130 -7.19 19.18 -2.33
N LEU A 131 -7.60 18.04 -2.91
CA LEU A 131 -8.34 18.03 -4.19
C LEU A 131 -9.66 18.82 -4.10
N GLN A 132 -10.40 18.68 -3.00
CA GLN A 132 -11.64 19.45 -2.79
C GLN A 132 -11.36 20.95 -2.59
N LEU A 133 -10.20 21.30 -2.03
CA LEU A 133 -9.77 22.69 -1.89
C LEU A 133 -9.34 23.28 -3.24
N VAL A 134 -8.69 22.51 -4.11
CA VAL A 134 -8.36 22.92 -5.49
C VAL A 134 -9.63 23.26 -6.28
N GLU A 135 -10.65 22.40 -6.23
CA GLU A 135 -11.93 22.65 -6.93
C GLU A 135 -12.58 23.97 -6.53
N LYS A 136 -12.44 24.34 -5.25
CA LYS A 136 -12.99 25.58 -4.67
C LYS A 136 -12.02 26.76 -4.77
N LYS A 137 -10.77 26.53 -5.21
CA LYS A 137 -9.66 27.48 -5.13
C LYS A 137 -9.50 28.09 -3.73
N ASP A 138 -9.71 27.28 -2.69
CA ASP A 138 -9.75 27.72 -1.29
C ASP A 138 -8.36 27.78 -0.67
N THR A 139 -7.66 28.89 -0.92
CA THR A 139 -6.29 29.11 -0.44
C THR A 139 -6.19 29.15 1.08
N ALA A 140 -7.23 29.59 1.80
CA ALA A 140 -7.23 29.61 3.26
C ALA A 140 -7.32 28.17 3.82
N GLY A 141 -8.13 27.32 3.20
CA GLY A 141 -8.19 25.89 3.53
C GLY A 141 -6.85 25.17 3.36
N PHE A 142 -6.03 25.59 2.39
CA PHE A 142 -4.69 25.03 2.18
C PHE A 142 -3.74 25.23 3.36
N VAL A 143 -3.92 26.28 4.18
CA VAL A 143 -3.12 26.46 5.40
C VAL A 143 -3.37 25.31 6.38
N GLY A 144 -4.64 25.04 6.70
CA GLY A 144 -5.00 23.99 7.64
C GLY A 144 -4.68 22.58 7.12
N ALA A 145 -4.90 22.33 5.83
CA ALA A 145 -4.53 21.06 5.21
C ALA A 145 -3.01 20.87 5.18
N GLY A 146 -2.25 21.93 4.91
CA GLY A 146 -0.79 21.95 4.97
C GLY A 146 -0.26 21.59 6.36
N ASP A 147 -0.80 22.21 7.42
CA ASP A 147 -0.40 21.91 8.81
C ASP A 147 -0.63 20.44 9.17
N ARG A 148 -1.77 19.86 8.76
CA ARG A 148 -2.05 18.43 8.96
C ARG A 148 -1.11 17.55 8.16
N LEU A 149 -0.75 17.94 6.94
CA LEU A 149 0.21 17.19 6.13
C LEU A 149 1.59 17.19 6.78
N VAL A 150 2.08 18.34 7.25
CA VAL A 150 3.33 18.44 8.01
C VAL A 150 3.29 17.55 9.25
N ALA A 151 2.20 17.60 10.02
CA ALA A 151 2.06 16.78 11.22
C ALA A 151 2.10 15.27 10.91
N ALA A 152 1.49 14.82 9.82
CA ALA A 152 1.55 13.43 9.36
C ALA A 152 2.97 13.04 8.91
N CYS A 153 3.63 13.89 8.10
CA CYS A 153 5.01 13.67 7.64
C CYS A 153 5.97 13.55 8.82
N GLU A 154 5.95 14.49 9.75
CA GLU A 154 6.81 14.46 10.92
C GLU A 154 6.46 13.34 11.90
N GLY A 155 5.18 13.04 12.08
CA GLY A 155 4.72 11.93 12.93
C GLY A 155 5.28 10.60 12.45
N CYS A 156 5.13 10.31 11.16
CA CYS A 156 5.69 9.12 10.53
C CYS A 156 7.22 9.09 10.63
N HIS A 157 7.90 10.21 10.32
CA HIS A 157 9.36 10.25 10.38
C HIS A 157 9.91 10.08 11.80
N ARG A 158 9.27 10.65 12.83
CA ARG A 158 9.68 10.44 14.22
C ARG A 158 9.60 8.98 14.64
N GLU A 159 8.62 8.23 14.14
CA GLU A 159 8.41 6.82 14.50
C GLU A 159 9.33 5.87 13.71
N PHE A 160 9.49 6.09 12.41
CA PHE A 160 10.13 5.10 11.53
C PHE A 160 11.52 5.50 11.03
N LYS A 161 11.81 6.80 10.99
CA LYS A 161 13.06 7.31 10.42
C LYS A 161 13.52 8.61 11.10
N PRO A 162 13.80 8.58 12.42
CA PRO A 162 14.26 9.76 13.15
C PRO A 162 15.67 10.21 12.72
N GLU A 163 16.43 9.32 12.07
CA GLU A 163 17.77 9.61 11.57
C GLU A 163 17.76 10.10 10.11
N ILE A 164 18.58 11.13 9.86
CA ILE A 164 18.86 11.66 8.52
C ILE A 164 20.15 10.99 8.03
N PRO A 165 20.05 10.07 7.06
CA PRO A 165 20.08 10.55 5.67
C PRO A 165 19.05 9.91 4.75
N THR A 166 18.74 10.61 3.67
CA THR A 166 17.89 10.21 2.54
C THR A 166 18.52 9.14 1.64
N MET A 167 19.48 8.35 2.16
CA MET A 167 20.35 7.47 1.36
C MET A 167 21.10 8.21 0.24
N ASN A 168 21.55 9.45 0.54
CA ASN A 168 22.21 10.34 -0.43
C ASN A 168 21.35 10.69 -1.66
N ILE A 169 20.02 10.54 -1.55
CA ILE A 169 19.07 10.99 -2.57
C ILE A 169 18.77 12.46 -2.28
N LEU A 170 19.05 13.32 -3.26
CA LEU A 170 18.81 14.75 -3.14
C LEU A 170 17.36 15.09 -3.49
N HIS A 171 16.74 15.96 -2.69
CA HIS A 171 15.41 16.52 -2.94
C HIS A 171 15.36 17.31 -4.27
N ARG A 172 16.45 17.99 -4.63
CA ARG A 172 16.61 18.70 -5.92
C ARG A 172 17.95 18.31 -6.54
N PRO A 173 18.00 18.10 -7.87
CA PRO A 173 19.28 18.04 -8.57
C PRO A 173 20.06 19.31 -8.23
N THR A 174 21.31 19.20 -7.79
CA THR A 174 22.19 20.36 -7.78
C THR A 174 22.27 20.87 -9.21
N ALA A 175 21.92 22.14 -9.43
CA ALA A 175 22.23 22.77 -10.70
C ALA A 175 23.74 22.60 -10.90
N ALA A 176 24.14 21.89 -11.96
CA ALA A 176 25.52 21.90 -12.38
C ALA A 176 25.90 23.37 -12.54
N THR A 177 26.85 23.84 -11.75
CA THR A 177 27.47 25.14 -11.96
C THR A 177 28.00 25.14 -13.39
N ALA A 178 27.31 25.85 -14.28
CA ALA A 178 27.82 26.09 -15.62
C ALA A 178 29.23 26.69 -15.47
N PRO A 179 30.24 26.20 -16.22
CA PRO A 179 31.55 26.81 -16.18
C PRO A 179 31.41 28.29 -16.55
N LYS A 180 31.91 29.16 -15.68
CA LYS A 180 31.99 30.61 -15.93
C LYS A 180 32.89 30.83 -17.16
N PRO A 181 32.51 31.72 -18.12
CA PRO A 181 33.34 32.01 -19.28
C PRO A 181 34.71 32.57 -18.89
#